data_AF-A0A7V2UIV7-F1
#
_entry.id   AF-A0A7V2UIV7-F1
#
_cell.length_a   1.000
_cell.length_b   1.000
_cell.length_c   1.000
_cell.angle_alpha   90.00
_cell.angle_beta   90.00
_cell.angle_gamma   90.00
#
_symmetry.space_group_name_H-M   'P 1'
#
loop_
_entity.id
_entity.type
_entity.pdbx_description
1 polymer ?
#
loop_
_entity_poly.entity_id
_entity_poly.type
_entity_poly.pdbx_seq_one_letter_code
_entity_poly.pdbx_strand_id
1 'polypeptide(L)' 'MTPQDYVQQKAAASGSSFYYAFLFLPPQRRAAITAFYAYCREIDDVVDEVSDPGVAQAKLDWWRKEVAQTFSAGGRGPD' A
#
# COMPACT_ATOMS: atom_id res chain seq x y z
N MET A 1 9.08 -14.09 -1.80
CA MET A 1 7.89 -13.39 -1.29
C MET A 1 7.11 -12.87 -2.48
N THR A 2 5.82 -13.18 -2.59
CA THR A 2 4.96 -12.63 -3.64
C THR A 2 4.47 -11.23 -3.27
N PRO A 3 4.00 -10.40 -4.23
CA PRO A 3 3.37 -9.11 -3.91
C PRO A 3 2.19 -9.26 -2.93
N GLN A 4 1.42 -10.34 -3.07
CA GLN A 4 0.30 -10.68 -2.19
C GLN A 4 0.78 -10.95 -0.76
N ASP A 5 1.86 -11.73 -0.60
CA ASP A 5 2.44 -12.01 0.72
C ASP A 5 2.89 -10.72 1.40
N TYR A 6 3.53 -9.83 0.64
CA TYR A 6 4.02 -8.55 1.15
C TYR A 6 2.88 -7.65 1.65
N VAL A 7 1.83 -7.45 0.83
CA VAL A 7 0.72 -6.57 1.23
C VAL A 7 -0.07 -7.16 2.41
N GLN A 8 -0.16 -8.49 2.51
CA GLN A 8 -0.75 -9.14 3.68
C GLN A 8 0.09 -8.91 4.94
N GLN A 9 1.41 -9.11 4.87
CA GLN A 9 2.30 -8.88 6.01
C GLN A 9 2.27 -7.42 6.46
N LYS A 10 2.37 -6.46 5.53
CA LYS A 10 2.35 -5.03 5.83
C LYS A 10 1.03 -4.60 6.48
N ALA A 11 -0.09 -5.05 5.94
CA ALA A 11 -1.41 -4.71 6.48
C ALA A 11 -1.64 -5.34 7.86
N ALA A 12 -1.26 -6.60 8.05
CA ALA A 12 -1.37 -7.30 9.33
C ALA A 12 -0.49 -6.67 10.42
N ALA A 13 0.75 -6.29 10.08
CA ALA A 13 1.68 -5.67 11.00
C ALA A 13 1.19 -4.32 11.57
N SER A 14 0.28 -3.64 10.86
CA SER A 14 -0.29 -2.37 11.33
C SER A 14 -1.10 -2.47 12.63
N GLY A 15 -1.58 -3.67 12.99
CA GLY A 15 -2.45 -3.88 14.16
C GLY A 15 -3.80 -3.14 14.10
N SER A 16 -4.13 -2.51 12.98
CA SER A 16 -5.32 -1.67 12.83
C SER A 16 -6.60 -2.50 12.74
N SER A 17 -7.69 -1.97 13.32
CA SER A 17 -9.02 -2.56 13.19
C SER A 17 -9.49 -2.69 11.74
N PHE A 18 -8.97 -1.85 10.82
CA PHE A 18 -9.29 -1.95 9.40
C PHE A 18 -8.83 -3.26 8.77
N TYR A 19 -7.61 -3.74 9.09
CA TYR A 19 -7.11 -4.99 8.54
C TYR A 19 -8.04 -6.16 8.88
N TYR A 20 -8.48 -6.23 10.14
CA TYR A 20 -9.43 -7.26 10.58
C TYR A 20 -10.82 -7.08 9.95
N ALA A 21 -11.28 -5.85 9.75
CA ALA A 21 -12.54 -5.59 9.04
C ALA A 21 -12.51 -6.11 7.59
N PHE A 22 -11.37 -6.07 6.91
CA PHE A 22 -11.25 -6.57 5.53
C PHE A 22 -11.47 -8.07 5.42
N LEU A 23 -11.24 -8.85 6.49
CA LEU A 23 -11.43 -10.30 6.49
C LEU A 23 -12.87 -10.72 6.21
N PHE A 24 -13.84 -9.83 6.44
CA PHE A 24 -15.26 -10.05 6.14
C PHE A 24 -15.64 -9.77 4.68
N LEU A 25 -14.73 -9.24 3.85
CA LEU A 25 -14.99 -8.98 2.44
C LEU A 25 -14.81 -10.23 1.57
N PRO A 26 -15.53 -10.35 0.43
CA PRO A 26 -15.27 -11.37 -0.58
C PRO A 26 -13.80 -11.37 -1.03
N PRO A 27 -13.22 -12.53 -1.41
CA PRO A 27 -11.79 -12.67 -1.64
C PRO A 27 -11.16 -11.63 -2.57
N GLN A 28 -11.79 -11.33 -3.71
CA GLN A 28 -11.28 -10.33 -4.66
C GLN A 28 -11.26 -8.91 -4.06
N ARG A 29 -12.34 -8.50 -3.37
CA ARG A 29 -12.41 -7.19 -2.73
C ARG A 29 -11.41 -7.06 -1.59
N ARG A 30 -11.25 -8.14 -0.81
CA ARG A 30 -10.24 -8.25 0.24
C ARG A 30 -8.83 -8.07 -0.30
N ALA A 31 -8.48 -8.78 -1.38
CA ALA A 31 -7.17 -8.65 -2.01
C ALA A 31 -6.90 -7.21 -2.48
N ALA A 32 -7.88 -6.58 -3.13
CA ALA A 32 -7.76 -5.20 -3.61
C ALA A 32 -7.59 -4.20 -2.46
N ILE A 33 -8.44 -4.27 -1.42
CA ILE A 33 -8.35 -3.33 -0.30
C ILE A 33 -7.09 -3.56 0.55
N THR A 34 -6.64 -4.80 0.72
CA THR A 34 -5.38 -5.08 1.44
C THR A 34 -4.19 -4.49 0.71
N ALA A 35 -4.13 -4.60 -0.62
CA ALA A 35 -3.07 -3.97 -1.41
C ALA A 35 -3.09 -2.44 -1.31
N PHE A 36 -4.28 -1.83 -1.42
CA PHE A 36 -4.44 -0.38 -1.26
C PHE A 36 -4.06 0.09 0.15
N TYR A 37 -4.45 -0.65 1.18
CA TYR A 37 -4.14 -0.32 2.56
C TYR A 37 -2.65 -0.47 2.89
N ALA A 38 -1.98 -1.48 2.33
CA ALA A 38 -0.53 -1.62 2.44
C ALA A 38 0.21 -0.42 1.82
N TYR A 39 -0.26 0.10 0.68
CA TYR A 39 0.26 1.35 0.12
C TYR A 39 0.07 2.53 1.08
N CYS A 40 -1.11 2.68 1.68
CA CYS A 40 -1.34 3.75 2.66
C CYS A 40 -0.36 3.66 3.83
N ARG A 41 -0.09 2.45 4.34
CA ARG A 41 0.91 2.21 5.39
C ARG A 41 2.32 2.60 4.96
N GLU A 42 2.73 2.26 3.74
CA GLU A 42 4.04 2.67 3.23
C GLU A 42 4.20 4.19 3.17
N ILE A 43 3.13 4.95 2.91
CA ILE A 43 3.15 6.41 2.97
C ILE A 43 3.19 6.92 4.41
N ASP A 44 2.33 6.37 5.28
CA ASP A 44 2.27 6.72 6.72
C ASP A 44 3.65 6.51 7.37
N ASP A 45 4.27 5.35 7.17
CA ASP A 45 5.57 4.99 7.76
C ASP A 45 6.70 5.93 7.30
N VAL A 46 6.63 6.47 6.08
CA VAL A 46 7.60 7.48 5.61
C VAL A 46 7.50 8.76 6.43
N VAL A 47 6.29 9.16 6.81
CA VAL A 47 6.07 10.38 7.60
C VAL A 47 6.35 10.13 9.09
N ASP A 48 6.01 8.94 9.60
CA ASP A 48 6.10 8.61 11.03
C ASP A 48 7.52 8.20 11.46
N GLU A 49 8.27 7.49 10.61
CA GLU A 49 9.52 6.84 11.02
C GLU A 49 10.79 7.49 10.45
N VAL A 50 10.69 8.25 9.34
CA VAL A 50 11.86 8.84 8.70
C VAL A 50 12.18 10.20 9.33
N SER A 51 13.27 10.25 10.09
CA SER A 51 13.69 11.46 10.82
C SER A 51 14.33 12.54 9.93
N ASP A 52 14.94 12.16 8.81
CA ASP A 52 15.53 13.11 7.85
C ASP A 52 14.47 13.61 6.85
N PRO A 53 14.13 14.91 6.84
CA PRO A 53 13.07 15.43 5.96
C PRO A 53 13.41 15.30 4.47
N GLY A 54 14.68 15.38 4.09
CA GLY A 54 15.11 15.22 2.70
C GLY A 54 14.92 13.78 2.21
N VAL A 55 15.24 12.80 3.05
CA VAL A 55 14.99 11.38 2.77
C VAL A 55 13.49 11.09 2.70
N ALA A 56 12.69 11.63 3.63
CA ALA A 56 11.24 11.48 3.61
C ALA A 56 10.65 12.03 2.31
N GLN A 57 11.03 13.26 1.93
CA GLN A 57 10.58 13.89 0.70
C GLN A 57 10.97 13.07 -0.54
N ALA A 58 12.21 12.58 -0.62
CA ALA A 58 12.66 11.76 -1.75
C ALA A 58 11.86 10.46 -1.88
N LYS A 59 11.54 9.79 -0.76
CA LYS A 59 10.68 8.59 -0.74
C LYS A 59 9.25 8.90 -1.20
N LEU A 60 8.65 9.99 -0.71
CA LEU A 60 7.31 10.41 -1.12
C LEU A 60 7.26 10.76 -2.62
N ASP A 61 8.29 11.42 -3.15
CA ASP A 61 8.38 11.74 -4.58
C ASP A 61 8.56 10.50 -5.44
N TRP A 62 9.29 9.49 -4.94
CA TRP A 62 9.35 8.18 -5.59
C TRP A 62 7.95 7.53 -5.64
N TRP A 63 7.24 7.45 -4.52
CA TRP A 63 5.88 6.88 -4.48
C TRP A 63 4.89 7.60 -5.41
N ARG A 64 4.95 8.94 -5.51
CA ARG A 64 4.14 9.70 -6.46
C ARG A 64 4.40 9.27 -7.91
N LYS A 65 5.66 9.04 -8.27
CA LYS A 65 6.04 8.57 -9.62
C LYS A 65 5.54 7.15 -9.87
N GLU A 66 5.61 6.25 -8.90
CA GLU A 66 5.13 4.87 -9.07
C GLU A 66 3.62 4.81 -9.29
N VAL A 67 2.86 5.58 -8.51
CA VAL A 67 1.40 5.70 -8.70
C VAL A 67 1.10 6.26 -10.09
N ALA A 68 1.75 7.37 -10.48
CA ALA A 68 1.54 7.96 -11.80
C ALA A 68 1.85 6.98 -12.94
N GLN A 69 2.95 6.21 -12.84
CA GLN A 69 3.32 5.19 -13.83
C GLN A 69 2.29 4.07 -13.91
N THR A 70 1.78 3.60 -12.77
CA THR A 70 0.75 2.55 -12.69
C THR A 70 -0.51 2.95 -13.47
N PHE A 71 -0.92 4.22 -13.40
CA PHE A 71 -2.08 4.73 -14.13
C PHE A 71 -1.77 5.16 -15.57
N SER A 72 -0.51 5.49 -15.89
CA SER A 72 -0.10 5.94 -17.23
C SER A 72 0.20 4.78 -18.20
N ALA A 73 0.59 3.61 -17.69
CA ALA A 73 0.94 2.44 -18.50
C ALA A 73 -0.27 1.72 -19.16
N GLY A 74 -1.44 2.37 -19.20
CA GLY A 74 -2.67 1.81 -19.75
C GLY A 74 -3.41 1.00 -18.70
N GLY A 75 -4.36 1.66 -18.01
CA GLY A 75 -5.30 1.01 -17.12
C GLY A 75 -6.10 -0.06 -17.85
N ARG A 76 -5.63 -1.31 -17.77
CA ARG A 76 -6.47 -2.49 -17.90
C ARG A 76 -6.65 -3.03 -16.49
N GLY A 77 -7.80 -2.73 -15.89
CA GLY A 77 -8.22 -3.40 -14.68
C GLY A 77 -8.25 -4.92 -14.92
N PRO A 78 -8.12 -5.74 -13.87
CA PRO A 78 -8.25 -7.18 -14.03
C PRO A 78 -9.67 -7.51 -14.49
N ASP A 79 -9.80 -8.15 -15.65
CA ASP A 79 -10.95 -8.99 -16.01
C ASP A 79 -11.00 -10.22 -15.10
#